data_AF-A0A8R7TSJ7-F1
#
_entry.id   AF-A0A8R7TSJ7-F1
#
_cell.length_a   1.000
_cell.length_b   1.000
_cell.length_c   1.000
_cell.angle_alpha   90.00
_cell.angle_beta   90.00
_cell.angle_gamma   90.00
#
_symmetry.space_group_name_H-M   'P 1'
#
loop_
_entity.id
_entity.type
_entity.pdbx_description
1 polymer ?
#
loop_
_entity_poly.entity_id
_entity_poly.type
_entity_poly.pdbx_seq_one_letter_code
_entity_poly.pdbx_strand_id
1 'polypeptide(L)'
;MLRRRRAPLLLAAAAGAALAATSTASPSTDGLGAPSTLHGVARSSRAIYTIGFVVLDYKYSLRGLVPGSADYRGKLSEVHLRSAKKLLRLCEVNRGFYVKAGQFVSSLRQVPKEYISTLSCLQDQATPCKYQDIKIVIEQNFGKDLHDMFIEVG
;
A
#
# COMPACT_ATOMS: atom_id res chain seq x y z
N MET A 1 -22.15 -34.77 41.70
CA MET A 1 -21.76 -33.42 41.26
C MET A 1 -21.46 -33.46 39.75
N LEU A 2 -22.15 -32.60 38.96
CA LEU A 2 -22.06 -32.31 37.50
C LEU A 2 -21.67 -33.47 36.53
N ARG A 3 -22.61 -34.23 35.94
CA ARG A 3 -23.44 -33.98 34.72
C ARG A 3 -22.68 -34.02 33.36
N ARG A 4 -22.80 -35.19 32.66
CA ARG A 4 -23.26 -35.42 31.25
C ARG A 4 -22.64 -34.55 30.13
N ARG A 5 -22.15 -35.00 28.95
CA ARG A 5 -22.39 -36.17 28.06
C ARG A 5 -21.21 -36.34 27.08
N ARG A 6 -21.14 -37.54 26.48
CA ARG A 6 -20.26 -37.98 25.38
C ARG A 6 -20.79 -37.55 23.98
N ALA A 7 -19.86 -37.52 23.01
CA ALA A 7 -20.00 -37.83 21.56
C ALA A 7 -20.29 -36.66 20.55
N PRO A 8 -20.07 -36.85 19.22
CA PRO A 8 -19.13 -36.07 18.37
C PRO A 8 -19.78 -35.38 17.13
N LEU A 9 -18.95 -34.76 16.26
CA LEU A 9 -19.18 -34.46 14.82
C LEU A 9 -20.15 -33.29 14.45
N LEU A 10 -19.65 -32.25 13.76
CA LEU A 10 -19.95 -31.88 12.35
C LEU A 10 -19.65 -30.41 11.99
N LEU A 11 -19.13 -30.27 10.77
CA LEU A 11 -18.84 -29.07 9.96
C LEU A 11 -20.01 -28.08 9.79
N ALA A 12 -19.68 -26.79 9.69
CA ALA A 12 -20.20 -25.82 8.70
C ALA A 12 -19.23 -24.61 8.67
N ALA A 13 -18.39 -24.43 7.65
CA ALA A 13 -18.65 -23.76 6.38
C ALA A 13 -19.07 -22.27 6.52
N ALA A 14 -18.10 -21.37 6.30
CA ALA A 14 -18.34 -20.08 5.66
C ALA A 14 -17.21 -19.82 4.66
N ALA A 15 -17.56 -19.96 3.38
CA ALA A 15 -16.72 -19.69 2.23
C ALA A 15 -17.05 -18.30 1.64
N GLY A 16 -16.05 -17.65 1.03
CA GLY A 16 -16.17 -16.52 0.09
C GLY A 16 -15.84 -15.15 0.68
N ALA A 17 -15.09 -14.23 0.07
CA ALA A 17 -14.34 -14.10 -1.19
C ALA A 17 -13.35 -12.92 -0.97
N ALA A 18 -12.14 -12.80 -1.52
CA ALA A 18 -11.80 -12.82 -2.93
C ALA A 18 -10.28 -13.07 -3.10
N LEU A 19 -9.93 -14.31 -3.40
CA LEU A 19 -8.60 -14.70 -3.87
C LEU A 19 -8.77 -15.57 -5.11
N ALA A 20 -9.40 -15.02 -6.16
CA ALA A 20 -9.34 -15.52 -7.53
C ALA A 20 -10.07 -14.53 -8.45
N ALA A 21 -9.30 -13.79 -9.23
CA ALA A 21 -9.75 -13.36 -10.55
C ALA A 21 -8.78 -13.94 -11.60
N THR A 22 -8.45 -15.22 -11.49
CA THR A 22 -8.11 -16.02 -12.66
C THR A 22 -9.42 -16.55 -13.21
N SER A 23 -10.06 -15.75 -14.07
CA SER A 23 -11.15 -16.22 -14.91
C SER A 23 -10.59 -17.26 -15.87
N THR A 24 -10.84 -18.54 -15.59
CA THR A 24 -10.95 -19.56 -16.65
C THR A 24 -12.20 -19.24 -17.44
N ALA A 25 -12.09 -18.28 -18.36
CA ALA A 25 -13.04 -18.14 -19.45
C ALA A 25 -12.57 -19.08 -20.55
N SER A 26 -13.43 -20.04 -20.90
CA SER A 26 -13.32 -20.80 -22.15
C SER A 26 -13.08 -19.86 -23.33
N PRO A 27 -12.36 -20.30 -24.37
CA PRO A 27 -11.96 -19.45 -25.48
C PRO A 27 -13.18 -19.15 -26.35
N SER A 28 -13.90 -18.09 -26.01
CA SER A 28 -14.77 -17.39 -26.93
C SER A 28 -13.91 -16.30 -27.57
N THR A 29 -13.35 -16.63 -28.73
CA THR A 29 -13.02 -15.62 -29.74
C THR A 29 -14.27 -14.79 -29.97
N ASP A 30 -14.25 -13.51 -29.58
CA ASP A 30 -14.79 -12.38 -30.34
C ASP A 30 -14.74 -11.08 -29.52
N GLY A 31 -14.13 -10.04 -30.10
CA GLY A 31 -14.35 -8.65 -29.69
C GLY A 31 -13.28 -7.97 -28.82
N LEU A 32 -12.14 -7.61 -29.41
CA LEU A 32 -11.36 -6.39 -29.15
C LEU A 32 -11.36 -5.81 -27.70
N GLY A 33 -10.89 -6.58 -26.72
CA GLY A 33 -10.58 -6.13 -25.35
C GLY A 33 -9.10 -5.73 -25.13
N ALA A 34 -8.36 -5.45 -26.21
CA ALA A 34 -6.93 -5.20 -26.19
C ALA A 34 -6.44 -4.01 -25.31
N PRO A 35 -7.11 -2.84 -25.26
CA PRO A 35 -6.48 -1.66 -24.64
C PRO A 35 -6.38 -1.72 -23.11
N SER A 36 -7.28 -2.43 -22.42
CA SER A 36 -7.31 -2.50 -20.94
C SER A 36 -6.30 -3.50 -20.38
N THR A 37 -6.17 -4.66 -21.01
CA THR A 37 -5.20 -5.71 -20.63
C THR A 37 -3.76 -5.27 -20.91
N LEU A 38 -3.50 -4.65 -22.07
CA LEU A 38 -2.19 -4.08 -22.43
C LEU A 38 -1.72 -3.03 -21.43
N HIS A 39 -2.62 -2.16 -20.98
CA HIS A 39 -2.29 -1.09 -20.03
C HIS A 39 -1.98 -1.62 -18.62
N GLY A 40 -2.59 -2.75 -18.22
CA GLY A 40 -2.24 -3.45 -16.99
C GLY A 40 -0.82 -4.04 -17.04
N VAL A 41 -0.49 -4.72 -18.14
CA VAL A 41 0.85 -5.31 -18.36
C VAL A 41 1.94 -4.24 -18.32
N ALA A 42 1.73 -3.10 -18.97
CA ALA A 42 2.70 -2.01 -18.98
C ALA A 42 2.98 -1.42 -17.58
N ARG A 43 1.94 -1.30 -16.74
CA ARG A 43 2.12 -0.83 -15.35
C ARG A 43 2.91 -1.83 -14.51
N SER A 44 2.58 -3.11 -14.64
CA SER A 44 3.23 -4.19 -13.89
C SER A 44 4.69 -4.40 -14.34
N SER A 45 4.98 -4.33 -15.65
CA SER A 45 6.35 -4.45 -16.15
C SER A 45 7.25 -3.32 -15.66
N ARG A 46 6.74 -2.07 -15.64
CA ARG A 46 7.45 -0.93 -15.06
C ARG A 46 7.74 -1.13 -13.57
N ALA A 47 6.81 -1.71 -12.82
CA ALA A 47 7.00 -2.02 -11.42
C ALA A 47 8.10 -3.07 -11.21
N ILE A 48 8.03 -4.18 -11.95
CA ILE A 48 9.04 -5.26 -11.91
C ILE A 48 10.42 -4.70 -12.26
N TYR A 49 10.53 -3.91 -13.33
CA TYR A 49 11.79 -3.28 -13.73
C TYR A 49 12.34 -2.36 -12.64
N THR A 50 11.50 -1.52 -12.04
CA THR A 50 11.91 -0.58 -10.99
C THR A 50 12.39 -1.31 -9.74
N ILE A 51 11.66 -2.35 -9.32
CA ILE A 51 12.04 -3.17 -8.16
C ILE A 51 13.34 -3.91 -8.45
N GLY A 52 13.48 -4.52 -9.63
CA GLY A 52 14.71 -5.18 -10.05
C GLY A 52 15.91 -4.23 -10.06
N PHE A 53 15.74 -3.01 -10.57
CA PHE A 53 16.76 -1.98 -10.52
C PHE A 53 17.17 -1.65 -9.07
N VAL A 54 16.20 -1.47 -8.17
CA VAL A 54 16.47 -1.17 -6.75
C VAL A 54 17.29 -2.30 -6.12
N VAL A 55 16.89 -3.55 -6.31
CA VAL A 55 17.61 -4.71 -5.78
C VAL A 55 19.06 -4.76 -6.28
N LEU A 56 19.26 -4.51 -7.58
CA LEU A 56 20.61 -4.44 -8.15
C LEU A 56 21.41 -3.26 -7.59
N ASP A 57 20.81 -2.09 -7.42
CA ASP A 57 21.48 -0.91 -6.83
C ASP A 57 21.98 -1.21 -5.42
N TYR A 58 21.17 -1.81 -4.55
CA TYR A 58 21.64 -2.28 -3.24
C TYR A 58 22.82 -3.22 -3.35
N LYS A 59 22.71 -4.25 -4.20
CA LYS A 59 23.74 -5.28 -4.33
C LYS A 59 25.07 -4.71 -4.82
N TYR A 60 25.04 -3.77 -5.77
CA TYR A 60 26.25 -3.19 -6.33
C TYR A 60 26.81 -2.05 -5.47
N SER A 61 25.96 -1.14 -4.99
CA SER A 61 26.38 0.02 -4.19
C SER A 61 26.96 -0.36 -2.83
N LEU A 62 26.55 -1.51 -2.27
CA LEU A 62 27.07 -2.01 -0.99
C LEU A 62 28.13 -3.10 -1.14
N ARG A 63 28.51 -3.44 -2.37
CA ARG A 63 29.49 -4.51 -2.63
C ARG A 63 30.86 -4.12 -2.10
N GLY A 64 31.47 -5.00 -1.32
CA GLY A 64 32.83 -4.81 -0.80
C GLY A 64 32.92 -3.85 0.40
N LEU A 65 31.79 -3.33 0.89
CA LEU A 65 31.76 -2.54 2.12
C LEU A 65 31.57 -3.47 3.33
N VAL A 66 32.28 -3.18 4.41
CA VAL A 66 32.15 -3.90 5.69
C VAL A 66 30.81 -3.55 6.33
N PRO A 67 29.92 -4.52 6.60
CA PRO A 67 28.64 -4.25 7.25
C PRO A 67 28.83 -3.51 8.59
N GLY A 68 28.10 -2.42 8.77
CA GLY A 68 28.14 -1.62 10.00
C GLY A 68 29.24 -0.55 10.07
N SER A 69 30.17 -0.50 9.11
CA SER A 69 31.14 0.60 9.04
C SER A 69 30.45 1.95 8.77
N ALA A 70 31.14 3.05 9.07
CA ALA A 70 30.64 4.39 8.79
C ALA A 70 30.35 4.57 7.28
N ASP A 71 31.25 4.09 6.43
CA ASP A 71 31.11 4.13 4.96
C ASP A 71 29.92 3.31 4.48
N TYR A 72 29.71 2.11 5.06
CA TYR A 72 28.55 1.26 4.76
C TYR A 72 27.25 1.98 5.10
N ARG A 73 27.15 2.59 6.28
CA ARG A 73 25.95 3.31 6.72
C ARG A 73 25.66 4.53 5.84
N GLY A 74 26.70 5.29 5.47
CA GLY A 74 26.59 6.42 4.56
C GLY A 74 26.07 5.99 3.18
N LYS A 75 26.70 4.97 2.58
CA LYS A 75 26.27 4.42 1.29
C LYS A 75 24.88 3.80 1.34
N LEU A 76 24.54 3.13 2.43
CA LEU A 76 23.22 2.54 2.63
C LEU A 76 22.12 3.61 2.66
N SER A 77 22.32 4.71 3.40
CA SER A 77 21.37 5.84 3.41
C SER A 77 21.21 6.47 2.02
N GLU A 78 22.31 6.60 1.27
CA GLU A 78 22.30 7.10 -0.12
C GLU A 78 21.45 6.21 -1.05
N VAL A 79 21.62 4.89 -0.95
CA VAL A 79 20.84 3.91 -1.73
C VAL A 79 19.38 3.91 -1.30
N HIS A 80 19.08 4.00 0.01
CA HIS A 80 17.71 4.16 0.51
C HIS A 80 17.02 5.36 -0.10
N LEU A 81 17.68 6.53 -0.12
CA LEU A 81 17.10 7.76 -0.68
C LEU A 81 16.83 7.65 -2.18
N ARG A 82 17.79 7.14 -2.97
CA ARG A 82 17.59 6.96 -4.41
C ARG A 82 16.47 5.96 -4.72
N SER A 83 16.42 4.87 -3.98
CA SER A 83 15.43 3.82 -4.14
C SER A 83 14.03 4.30 -3.75
N ALA A 84 13.91 5.06 -2.66
CA ALA A 84 12.68 5.71 -2.24
C ALA A 84 12.15 6.66 -3.31
N LYS A 85 13.01 7.49 -3.92
CA LYS A 85 12.63 8.39 -5.03
C LYS A 85 12.14 7.62 -6.26
N LYS A 86 12.79 6.51 -6.62
CA LYS A 86 12.34 5.64 -7.72
C LYS A 86 10.98 5.00 -7.44
N LEU A 87 10.77 4.53 -6.21
CA LEU A 87 9.49 3.98 -5.79
C LEU A 87 8.38 5.05 -5.82
N LEU A 88 8.66 6.26 -5.34
CA LEU A 88 7.73 7.39 -5.45
C LEU A 88 7.33 7.65 -6.91
N ARG A 89 8.30 7.75 -7.83
CA ARG A 89 8.01 7.91 -9.26
C ARG A 89 7.17 6.76 -9.81
N LEU A 90 7.45 5.51 -9.41
CA LEU A 90 6.63 4.37 -9.81
C LEU A 90 5.17 4.54 -9.35
N CYS A 91 4.96 4.94 -8.09
CA CYS A 91 3.64 5.22 -7.53
C CYS A 91 2.92 6.34 -8.29
N GLU A 92 3.61 7.44 -8.56
CA GLU A 92 3.07 8.60 -9.30
C GLU A 92 2.64 8.22 -10.72
N VAL A 93 3.45 7.45 -11.45
CA VAL A 93 3.13 7.15 -12.85
C VAL A 93 2.14 5.98 -12.98
N ASN A 94 2.17 4.99 -12.08
CA ASN A 94 1.20 3.88 -12.11
C ASN A 94 -0.17 4.27 -11.53
N ARG A 95 -0.22 5.20 -10.57
CA ARG A 95 -1.42 5.64 -9.83
C ARG A 95 -2.17 4.47 -9.15
N GLY A 96 -3.36 4.75 -8.62
CA GLY A 96 -4.28 3.73 -8.08
C GLY A 96 -3.65 2.91 -6.97
N PHE A 97 -3.66 1.57 -7.14
CA PHE A 97 -3.07 0.62 -6.18
C PHE A 97 -1.65 0.99 -5.74
N TYR A 98 -0.82 1.49 -6.67
CA TYR A 98 0.57 1.80 -6.37
C TYR A 98 0.72 3.02 -5.44
N VAL A 99 -0.18 4.01 -5.53
CA VAL A 99 -0.20 5.13 -4.58
C VAL A 99 -0.59 4.65 -3.19
N LYS A 100 -1.60 3.79 -3.09
CA LYS A 100 -2.01 3.18 -1.80
C LYS A 100 -0.88 2.35 -1.18
N ALA A 101 -0.17 1.57 -1.99
CA ALA A 101 1.00 0.83 -1.53
C ALA A 101 2.09 1.77 -1.00
N GLY A 102 2.36 2.88 -1.69
CA GLY A 102 3.30 3.91 -1.24
C GLY A 102 2.89 4.55 0.09
N GLN A 103 1.60 4.89 0.24
CA GLN A 103 1.03 5.41 1.50
C GLN A 103 1.18 4.40 2.65
N PHE A 104 0.91 3.12 2.38
CA PHE A 104 1.10 2.06 3.37
C PHE A 104 2.56 1.97 3.81
N VAL A 105 3.51 1.99 2.87
CA VAL A 105 4.95 1.94 3.18
C VAL A 105 5.39 3.14 4.02
N SER A 106 4.91 4.37 3.75
CA SER A 106 5.25 5.53 4.58
C SER A 106 4.66 5.49 5.99
N SER A 107 3.66 4.65 6.25
CA SER A 107 3.10 4.46 7.60
C SER A 107 3.88 3.45 8.47
N LEU A 108 4.80 2.67 7.88
CA LEU A 108 5.52 1.60 8.57
C LEU A 108 6.74 2.13 9.34
N ARG A 109 6.83 1.81 10.64
CA ARG A 109 7.97 2.21 11.49
C ARG A 109 9.28 1.44 11.24
N GLN A 110 9.19 0.26 10.63
CA GLN A 110 10.35 -0.61 10.35
C GLN A 110 11.05 -0.27 9.02
N VAL A 111 10.50 0.68 8.26
CA VAL A 111 11.02 1.10 6.97
C VAL A 111 12.07 2.21 7.20
N PRO A 112 13.15 2.27 6.37
CA PRO A 112 14.15 3.32 6.47
C PRO A 112 13.52 4.72 6.41
N LYS A 113 14.06 5.66 7.19
CA LYS A 113 13.55 7.04 7.29
C LYS A 113 13.43 7.73 5.93
N GLU A 114 14.34 7.42 5.00
CA GLU A 114 14.37 8.00 3.66
C GLU A 114 13.12 7.59 2.85
N TYR A 115 12.64 6.36 3.03
CA TYR A 115 11.41 5.88 2.39
C TYR A 115 10.18 6.53 3.02
N ILE A 116 10.12 6.61 4.36
CA ILE A 116 9.02 7.26 5.08
C ILE A 116 8.89 8.72 4.62
N SER A 117 9.99 9.48 4.71
CA SER A 117 10.01 10.91 4.36
C SER A 117 9.75 11.17 2.88
N THR A 118 10.18 10.29 1.98
CA THR A 118 9.96 10.48 0.54
C THR A 118 8.53 10.11 0.14
N LEU A 119 7.96 9.06 0.73
CA LEU A 119 6.61 8.57 0.37
C LEU A 119 5.49 9.23 1.16
N SER A 120 5.79 10.02 2.21
CA SER A 120 4.77 10.79 2.94
C SER A 120 4.05 11.80 2.04
N CYS A 121 4.72 12.30 1.00
CA CYS A 121 4.09 13.20 0.03
C CYS A 121 2.91 12.57 -0.71
N LEU A 122 2.76 11.24 -0.71
CA LEU A 122 1.59 10.55 -1.24
C LEU A 122 0.39 10.59 -0.29
N GLN A 123 0.62 10.82 1.00
CA GLN A 123 -0.41 10.97 2.03
C GLN A 123 -0.88 12.43 2.15
N ASP A 124 0.04 13.38 2.01
CA ASP A 124 -0.21 14.82 2.20
C ASP A 124 -1.06 15.48 1.09
N GLN A 125 -1.49 14.72 0.08
CA GLN A 125 -2.29 15.21 -1.06
C GLN A 125 -3.80 15.21 -0.81
N ALA A 126 -4.25 14.94 0.43
CA ALA A 126 -5.64 15.17 0.79
C ALA A 126 -5.91 16.68 0.75
N THR A 127 -6.69 17.12 -0.24
CA THR A 127 -7.11 18.53 -0.33
C THR A 127 -7.82 18.91 0.96
N PRO A 128 -7.43 20.02 1.64
CA PRO A 128 -8.12 20.48 2.84
C PRO A 128 -9.60 20.70 2.51
N CYS A 129 -10.48 19.96 3.16
CA CYS A 129 -11.92 20.18 3.05
C CYS A 129 -12.31 21.39 3.92
N LYS A 130 -13.32 22.15 3.50
CA LYS A 130 -13.82 23.24 4.34
C LYS A 130 -14.41 22.65 5.62
N TYR A 131 -14.19 23.32 6.74
CA TYR A 131 -14.73 22.90 8.04
C TYR A 131 -16.25 22.65 7.98
N GLN A 132 -17.00 23.46 7.22
CA GLN A 132 -18.44 23.26 7.07
C GLN A 132 -18.82 21.95 6.37
N ASP A 133 -18.06 21.54 5.36
CA ASP A 133 -18.31 20.28 4.65
C ASP A 133 -18.03 19.09 5.59
N ILE A 134 -16.97 19.20 6.40
CA ILE A 134 -16.63 18.21 7.44
C ILE A 134 -17.74 18.19 8.51
N LYS A 135 -18.22 19.36 8.93
CA LYS A 135 -19.27 19.51 9.95
C LYS A 135 -20.54 18.78 9.54
N ILE A 136 -21.04 19.08 8.34
CA ILE A 136 -22.25 18.47 7.80
C ILE A 136 -22.13 16.94 7.74
N VAL A 137 -21.01 16.41 7.25
CA VAL A 137 -20.82 14.95 7.12
C VAL A 137 -20.78 14.27 8.48
N ILE A 138 -20.16 14.87 9.50
CA ILE A 138 -20.11 14.31 10.84
C ILE A 138 -21.52 14.32 11.46
N GLU A 139 -22.23 15.44 11.41
CA GLU A 139 -23.56 15.56 12.01
C GLU A 139 -24.58 14.65 11.32
N GLN A 140 -24.50 14.49 10.00
CA GLN A 140 -25.34 13.54 9.26
C GLN A 140 -25.07 12.08 9.62
N ASN A 141 -23.81 11.70 9.87
CA ASN A 141 -23.46 10.32 10.19
C ASN A 141 -23.75 9.94 11.65
N PHE A 142 -23.68 10.90 12.56
CA PHE A 142 -23.82 10.66 14.00
C PHE A 142 -25.13 11.20 14.60
N GLY A 143 -25.89 12.00 13.87
CA GLY A 143 -27.21 12.52 14.26
C GLY A 143 -27.18 13.50 15.45
N LYS A 144 -26.01 14.07 15.75
CA LYS A 144 -25.78 15.00 16.87
C LYS A 144 -24.95 16.18 16.38
N ASP A 145 -25.16 17.36 16.97
CA ASP A 145 -24.33 18.53 16.65
C ASP A 145 -22.89 18.28 17.11
N LEU A 146 -21.94 18.78 16.34
CA LEU A 146 -20.51 18.59 16.59
C LEU A 146 -20.05 19.10 17.96
N HIS A 147 -20.71 20.15 18.50
CA HIS A 147 -20.43 20.67 19.84
C HIS A 147 -20.81 19.69 20.97
N ASP A 148 -21.77 18.80 20.73
CA ASP A 148 -22.20 17.80 21.72
C ASP A 148 -21.31 16.55 21.71
N MET A 149 -20.48 16.38 20.66
CA MET A 149 -19.67 15.18 20.43
C MET A 149 -18.22 15.32 20.89
N PHE A 150 -17.66 16.52 20.87
CA PHE A 150 -16.24 16.75 21.15
C PHE A 150 -16.08 17.82 22.23
N ILE A 151 -15.22 17.54 23.20
CA ILE A 151 -14.76 18.53 24.18
C ILE A 151 -13.61 19.30 23.54
N GLU A 152 -13.70 20.62 23.54
CA GLU A 152 -12.70 21.51 22.93
C GLU A 152 -11.30 21.21 23.48
N VAL A 153 -10.31 21.06 22.59
CA VAL A 153 -8.90 20.92 22.96
C VAL A 153 -8.21 22.22 22.58
N GLY A 154 -7.84 23.00 23.61
CA GLY A 154 -7.06 24.24 23.48
C GLY A 154 -5.58 24.00 23.22
#